data_AF-A0A0D7WAN5-F1
#
_entry.id   AF-A0A0D7WAN5-F1
#
_cell.length_a   1.000
_cell.length_b   1.000
_cell.length_c   1.000
_cell.angle_alpha   90.00
_cell.angle_beta   90.00
_cell.angle_gamma   90.00
#
_symmetry.space_group_name_H-M   'P 1'
#
loop_
_entity.id
_entity.type
_entity.pdbx_description
1 polymer ?
#
loop_
_entity_poly.entity_id
_entity_poly.type
_entity_poly.pdbx_seq_one_letter_code
_entity_poly.pdbx_strand_id
1 'polypeptide(L)'
;MKNLHAILCLVFLTINACAQQTETDIKAETPTSVAYSTEVIVQDLYIPWGMAFLPDGSILITEKSGELIHFKNGNKTSIEGLPEVYVRGQGGLMDIKLHPDYANNGWIYFTYSSPEGEQNGGHTALMRAKLRGDTLIEKQLLYKATPNTTKGQHWGSRIAFDNEGFLYFSIGERGERDVNPQDIKRDGGKIYRLHDDGSIPNDNPFVDELYPKTAIYSYGHRNPQGMTKNPFTGKIWIHEHGPQGGDEINVIESGKNYGWPVISYGINYSGTTFTDITEKEGMEQPLFYWVPSIAPSGMTFVASNNYPDWKGSLLVGSLKFMYLERLIIEQEKVVKREKLLEGLGRVRNVVEAPDGFIYVGIEGVGIVKIVPKN
;
A
#
# COMPACT_ATOMS: atom_id res chain seq x y z
N MET A 1 79.52 -16.90 -13.13
CA MET A 1 78.62 -16.83 -11.95
C MET A 1 77.24 -16.41 -12.45
N LYS A 2 76.23 -17.21 -12.11
CA LYS A 2 74.83 -17.10 -12.57
C LYS A 2 74.17 -15.87 -11.92
N ASN A 3 73.33 -15.13 -12.64
CA ASN A 3 72.29 -14.28 -12.03
C ASN A 3 71.10 -14.16 -13.00
N LEU A 4 70.15 -15.07 -12.81
CA LEU A 4 68.85 -15.13 -13.46
C LEU A 4 67.92 -14.14 -12.73
N HIS A 5 67.50 -13.06 -13.38
CA HIS A 5 66.51 -12.14 -12.82
C HIS A 5 65.10 -12.63 -13.21
N ALA A 6 64.44 -13.31 -12.27
CA ALA A 6 63.02 -13.65 -12.38
C ALA A 6 62.19 -12.44 -11.94
N ILE A 7 61.50 -11.80 -12.88
CA ILE A 7 60.50 -10.76 -12.60
C ILE A 7 59.22 -11.48 -12.18
N LEU A 8 58.90 -11.41 -10.89
CA LEU A 8 57.65 -11.94 -10.33
C LEU A 8 56.55 -10.89 -10.54
N CYS A 9 55.75 -11.03 -11.60
CA CYS A 9 54.51 -10.27 -11.75
C CYS A 9 53.49 -10.75 -10.72
N LEU A 10 53.33 -10.00 -9.63
CA LEU A 10 52.21 -10.18 -8.70
C LEU A 10 50.92 -9.69 -9.39
N VAL A 11 50.09 -10.62 -9.86
CA VAL A 11 48.72 -10.32 -10.28
C VAL A 11 47.87 -10.22 -9.02
N PHE A 12 47.57 -8.99 -8.59
CA PHE A 12 46.53 -8.73 -7.61
C PHE A 12 45.18 -9.02 -8.27
N LEU A 13 44.62 -10.21 -8.04
CA LEU A 13 43.19 -10.46 -8.26
C LEU A 13 42.43 -9.72 -7.16
N THR A 14 41.96 -8.51 -7.46
CA THR A 14 40.92 -7.87 -6.68
C THR A 14 39.60 -8.59 -6.93
N ILE A 15 39.28 -9.55 -6.08
CA ILE A 15 37.91 -10.06 -5.93
C ILE A 15 37.07 -8.94 -5.35
N ASN A 16 36.55 -8.07 -6.22
CA ASN A 16 35.38 -7.25 -5.91
C ASN A 16 34.21 -8.24 -5.75
N ALA A 17 33.96 -8.69 -4.52
CA ALA A 17 32.67 -9.25 -4.16
C ALA A 17 31.68 -8.08 -4.21
N CYS A 18 31.12 -7.81 -5.39
CA CYS A 18 29.87 -7.07 -5.48
C CYS A 18 28.86 -7.87 -4.66
N ALA A 19 28.44 -7.34 -3.51
CA ALA A 19 27.26 -7.79 -2.80
C ALA A 19 26.06 -7.55 -3.73
N GLN A 20 25.82 -8.49 -4.63
CA GLN A 20 24.72 -8.44 -5.59
C GLN A 20 23.44 -8.72 -4.81
N GLN A 21 22.43 -7.85 -4.94
CA GLN A 21 21.14 -8.09 -4.30
C GLN A 21 20.60 -9.46 -4.75
N THR A 22 20.14 -10.26 -3.81
CA THR A 22 19.47 -11.52 -4.11
C THR A 22 18.15 -11.20 -4.81
N GLU A 23 18.08 -11.52 -6.10
CA GLU A 23 16.85 -11.34 -6.86
C GLU A 23 15.72 -12.20 -6.31
N THR A 24 14.49 -11.81 -6.59
CA THR A 24 13.33 -12.66 -6.32
C THR A 24 13.41 -13.93 -7.17
N ASP A 25 13.29 -15.09 -6.53
CA ASP A 25 13.38 -16.41 -7.15
C ASP A 25 12.23 -16.65 -8.14
N ILE A 26 11.00 -16.38 -7.70
CA ILE A 26 9.80 -16.60 -8.51
C ILE A 26 9.64 -15.42 -9.47
N LYS A 27 9.86 -15.65 -10.76
CA LYS A 27 9.69 -14.63 -11.81
C LYS A 27 8.21 -14.51 -12.22
N ALA A 28 7.82 -13.30 -12.63
CA ALA A 28 6.50 -13.04 -13.16
C ALA A 28 6.41 -13.46 -14.63
N GLU A 29 5.44 -14.32 -14.94
CA GLU A 29 5.18 -14.83 -16.28
C GLU A 29 4.09 -14.01 -16.98
N THR A 30 4.17 -13.87 -18.30
CA THR A 30 3.06 -13.40 -19.11
C THR A 30 2.23 -14.62 -19.53
N PRO A 31 0.93 -14.72 -19.17
CA PRO A 31 0.10 -15.85 -19.55
C PRO A 31 0.04 -16.02 -21.07
N THR A 32 0.13 -17.26 -21.56
CA THR A 32 0.06 -17.58 -23.00
C THR A 32 -1.32 -17.35 -23.60
N SER A 33 -2.35 -17.36 -22.76
CA SER A 33 -3.74 -17.06 -23.12
C SER A 33 -4.42 -16.31 -21.99
N VAL A 34 -5.27 -15.36 -22.35
CA VAL A 34 -5.97 -14.50 -21.40
C VAL A 34 -7.47 -14.74 -21.52
N ALA A 35 -8.07 -15.38 -20.52
CA ALA A 35 -9.50 -15.69 -20.46
C ALA A 35 -10.32 -14.52 -19.87
N TYR A 36 -10.01 -13.28 -20.27
CA TYR A 36 -10.79 -12.09 -19.91
C TYR A 36 -10.76 -11.03 -21.01
N SER A 37 -11.66 -10.06 -20.90
CA SER A 37 -11.63 -8.76 -21.58
C SER A 37 -11.67 -7.63 -20.55
N THR A 38 -11.51 -6.39 -21.00
CA THR A 38 -11.58 -5.20 -20.15
C THR A 38 -12.63 -4.23 -20.67
N GLU A 39 -13.31 -3.57 -19.74
CA GLU A 39 -14.28 -2.51 -20.03
C GLU A 39 -13.90 -1.25 -19.24
N VAL A 40 -13.82 -0.09 -19.89
CA VAL A 40 -13.61 1.18 -19.18
C VAL A 40 -14.96 1.62 -18.61
N ILE A 41 -15.04 1.73 -17.28
CA ILE A 41 -16.28 2.08 -16.56
C ILE A 41 -16.33 3.57 -16.26
N VAL A 42 -15.19 4.13 -15.84
CA VAL A 42 -15.04 5.57 -15.59
C VAL A 42 -13.80 6.03 -16.32
N GLN A 43 -13.97 6.89 -17.31
CA GLN A 43 -12.86 7.44 -18.11
C GLN A 43 -12.33 8.76 -17.54
N ASP A 44 -11.17 9.18 -18.04
CA ASP A 44 -10.58 10.49 -17.81
C ASP A 44 -10.34 10.78 -16.32
N LEU A 45 -9.64 9.86 -15.65
CA LEU A 45 -9.12 10.04 -14.29
C LEU A 45 -7.60 10.09 -14.35
N TYR A 46 -6.99 11.01 -13.60
CA TYR A 46 -5.55 11.22 -13.66
C TYR A 46 -4.80 10.29 -12.70
N ILE A 47 -5.08 10.36 -11.40
CA ILE A 47 -4.52 9.46 -10.39
C ILE A 47 -5.67 9.02 -9.44
N PRO A 48 -6.49 8.05 -9.87
CA PRO A 48 -7.57 7.52 -9.05
C PRO A 48 -7.00 6.68 -7.89
N TRP A 49 -6.78 7.33 -6.75
CA TRP A 49 -5.98 6.78 -5.64
C TRP A 49 -6.73 5.68 -4.87
N GLY A 50 -8.02 5.90 -4.63
CA GLY A 50 -8.93 4.97 -3.97
C GLY A 50 -10.29 4.95 -4.67
N MET A 51 -11.01 3.83 -4.49
CA MET A 51 -12.40 3.69 -4.93
C MET A 51 -13.20 2.88 -3.91
N ALA A 52 -14.47 3.22 -3.73
CA ALA A 52 -15.42 2.51 -2.87
C ALA A 52 -16.79 2.42 -3.53
N PHE A 53 -17.39 1.23 -3.51
CA PHE A 53 -18.71 0.98 -4.11
C PHE A 53 -19.81 1.18 -3.07
N LEU A 54 -20.76 2.06 -3.36
CA LEU A 54 -21.96 2.28 -2.57
C LEU A 54 -22.96 1.13 -2.77
N PRO A 55 -23.92 0.94 -1.84
CA PRO A 55 -24.92 -0.15 -1.94
C PRO A 55 -25.78 -0.11 -3.22
N ASP A 56 -25.91 1.05 -3.86
CA ASP A 56 -26.64 1.22 -5.12
C ASP A 56 -25.76 0.94 -6.37
N GLY A 57 -24.53 0.48 -6.18
CA GLY A 57 -23.57 0.18 -7.24
C GLY A 57 -22.80 1.40 -7.78
N SER A 58 -23.10 2.62 -7.31
CA SER A 58 -22.33 3.80 -7.67
C SER A 58 -20.96 3.81 -6.98
N ILE A 59 -20.02 4.60 -7.52
CA ILE A 59 -18.62 4.56 -7.10
C ILE A 59 -18.22 5.91 -6.52
N LEU A 60 -17.63 5.92 -5.34
CA LEU A 60 -16.87 7.05 -4.81
C LEU A 60 -15.39 6.87 -5.16
N ILE A 61 -14.78 7.91 -5.70
CA ILE A 61 -13.43 7.87 -6.28
C ILE A 61 -12.64 9.05 -5.75
N THR A 62 -11.49 8.80 -5.17
CA THR A 62 -10.57 9.85 -4.74
C THR A 62 -9.50 10.10 -5.81
N GLU A 63 -9.39 11.34 -6.28
CA GLU A 63 -8.29 11.79 -7.10
C GLU A 63 -7.18 12.35 -6.21
N LYS A 64 -5.93 11.96 -6.47
CA LYS A 64 -4.76 12.44 -5.69
C LYS A 64 -4.58 13.97 -5.74
N SER A 65 -5.29 14.66 -6.63
CA SER A 65 -5.33 16.12 -6.73
C SER A 65 -6.14 16.79 -5.61
N GLY A 66 -6.92 16.02 -4.83
CA GLY A 66 -7.75 16.56 -3.74
C GLY A 66 -9.25 16.54 -4.01
N GLU A 67 -9.70 15.85 -5.06
CA GLU A 67 -11.12 15.78 -5.44
C GLU A 67 -11.73 14.43 -5.07
N LEU A 68 -12.94 14.45 -4.50
CA LEU A 68 -13.79 13.27 -4.33
C LEU A 68 -14.87 13.31 -5.39
N ILE A 69 -14.95 12.25 -6.20
CA ILE A 69 -15.90 12.12 -7.30
C ILE A 69 -16.92 11.03 -6.94
N HIS A 70 -18.20 11.31 -7.15
CA HIS A 70 -19.26 10.30 -7.17
C HIS A 70 -19.62 10.00 -8.61
N PHE A 71 -19.39 8.76 -9.03
CA PHE A 71 -19.76 8.26 -10.35
C PHE A 71 -21.04 7.44 -10.27
N LYS A 72 -22.09 7.93 -10.93
CA LYS A 72 -23.41 7.28 -10.94
C LYS A 72 -24.07 7.44 -12.31
N ASN A 73 -24.55 6.32 -12.87
CA ASN A 73 -25.26 6.27 -14.15
C ASN A 73 -24.53 7.00 -15.29
N GLY A 74 -23.20 6.83 -15.38
CA GLY A 74 -22.37 7.45 -16.42
C GLY A 74 -21.94 8.90 -16.13
N ASN A 75 -22.39 9.52 -15.04
CA ASN A 75 -22.07 10.90 -14.70
C ASN A 75 -21.06 10.96 -13.55
N LYS A 76 -20.07 11.87 -13.66
CA LYS A 76 -19.14 12.24 -12.60
C LYS A 76 -19.63 13.52 -11.91
N THR A 77 -19.86 13.45 -10.61
CA THR A 77 -20.21 14.62 -9.77
C THR A 77 -19.14 14.83 -8.72
N SER A 78 -18.60 16.04 -8.62
CA SER A 78 -17.65 16.40 -7.55
C SER A 78 -18.39 16.53 -6.22
N ILE A 79 -17.87 15.90 -5.17
CA ILE A 79 -18.43 15.93 -3.82
C ILE A 79 -17.78 17.06 -3.02
N GLU A 80 -18.62 17.91 -2.44
CA GLU A 80 -18.20 19.04 -1.63
C GLU A 80 -17.95 18.66 -0.16
N GLY A 81 -17.34 19.58 0.60
CA GLY A 81 -17.21 19.47 2.04
C GLY A 81 -15.96 18.73 2.54
N LEU A 82 -15.05 18.31 1.65
CA LEU A 82 -13.73 17.81 2.02
C LEU A 82 -12.95 18.79 2.91
N PRO A 83 -12.06 18.31 3.80
CA PRO A 83 -11.12 19.16 4.51
C PRO A 83 -10.08 19.75 3.53
N GLU A 84 -9.29 20.71 4.00
CA GLU A 84 -8.14 21.18 3.23
C GLU A 84 -7.14 20.04 2.99
N VAL A 85 -6.72 19.87 1.72
CA VAL A 85 -5.80 18.81 1.29
C VAL A 85 -4.48 19.42 0.85
N TYR A 86 -3.40 19.06 1.52
CA TYR A 86 -2.04 19.43 1.17
C TYR A 86 -1.49 18.55 0.04
N VAL A 87 -1.56 19.05 -1.19
CA VAL A 87 -1.07 18.31 -2.38
C VAL A 87 0.42 18.56 -2.60
N ARG A 88 1.26 17.56 -2.29
CA ARG A 88 2.72 17.64 -2.46
C ARG A 88 3.31 16.27 -2.74
N GLY A 89 4.00 16.14 -3.87
CA GLY A 89 4.62 14.88 -4.27
C GLY A 89 3.59 13.74 -4.33
N GLN A 90 3.79 12.72 -3.50
CA GLN A 90 2.90 11.57 -3.35
C GLN A 90 1.65 11.86 -2.51
N GLY A 91 1.61 12.97 -1.79
CA GLY A 91 0.49 13.36 -0.91
C GLY A 91 -0.68 14.00 -1.67
N GLY A 92 -1.87 13.92 -1.09
CA GLY A 92 -3.15 14.39 -1.65
C GLY A 92 -4.35 13.80 -0.91
N LEU A 93 -5.49 13.70 -1.59
CA LEU A 93 -6.62 12.87 -1.12
C LEU A 93 -6.33 11.42 -1.52
N MET A 94 -6.45 10.50 -0.56
CA MET A 94 -5.90 9.15 -0.66
C MET A 94 -7.00 8.10 -0.51
N ASP A 95 -6.95 7.20 0.48
CA ASP A 95 -7.86 6.07 0.46
C ASP A 95 -9.28 6.47 0.76
N ILE A 96 -10.21 5.64 0.32
CA ILE A 96 -11.62 5.74 0.70
C ILE A 96 -12.17 4.34 0.94
N LYS A 97 -12.87 4.17 2.06
CA LYS A 97 -13.55 2.91 2.44
C LYS A 97 -14.90 3.22 3.05
N LEU A 98 -15.89 2.40 2.74
CA LEU A 98 -17.14 2.40 3.48
C LEU A 98 -16.95 1.64 4.79
N HIS A 99 -17.71 2.02 5.82
CA HIS A 99 -17.87 1.18 6.99
C HIS A 99 -18.41 -0.21 6.60
N PRO A 100 -18.01 -1.31 7.26
CA PRO A 100 -18.60 -2.63 7.00
C PRO A 100 -20.13 -2.65 7.15
N ASP A 101 -20.66 -1.83 8.07
CA ASP A 101 -22.09 -1.61 8.33
C ASP A 101 -22.66 -0.32 7.68
N TYR A 102 -22.11 0.07 6.53
CA TYR A 102 -22.49 1.32 5.85
C TYR A 102 -23.99 1.46 5.59
N ALA A 103 -24.67 0.35 5.27
CA ALA A 103 -26.11 0.37 5.00
C ALA A 103 -26.95 0.89 6.17
N ASN A 104 -26.46 0.73 7.41
CA ASN A 104 -27.16 1.16 8.62
C ASN A 104 -26.63 2.50 9.15
N ASN A 105 -25.31 2.76 9.05
CA ASN A 105 -24.70 3.93 9.68
C ASN A 105 -24.23 5.04 8.73
N GLY A 106 -24.07 4.75 7.44
CA GLY A 106 -23.68 5.70 6.39
C GLY A 106 -22.26 6.24 6.49
N TRP A 107 -21.38 5.66 7.30
CA TRP A 107 -20.02 6.18 7.52
C TRP A 107 -19.05 5.84 6.38
N ILE A 108 -18.39 6.87 5.86
CA ILE A 108 -17.32 6.79 4.88
C ILE A 108 -16.04 7.24 5.55
N TYR A 109 -14.96 6.49 5.36
CA TYR A 109 -13.63 6.77 5.89
C TYR A 109 -12.72 7.15 4.75
N PHE A 110 -11.90 8.17 4.93
CA PHE A 110 -10.89 8.54 3.97
C PHE A 110 -9.62 9.06 4.63
N THR A 111 -8.49 8.82 3.98
CA THR A 111 -7.20 9.39 4.36
C THR A 111 -6.81 10.52 3.42
N TYR A 112 -6.10 11.50 3.95
CA TYR A 112 -5.62 12.64 3.18
C TYR A 112 -4.35 13.23 3.79
N SER A 113 -3.61 13.97 2.99
CA SER A 113 -2.50 14.80 3.45
C SER A 113 -3.07 16.07 4.09
N SER A 114 -3.12 16.11 5.42
CA SER A 114 -3.63 17.26 6.15
C SER A 114 -2.53 18.29 6.44
N PRO A 115 -2.73 19.59 6.12
CA PRO A 115 -1.83 20.66 6.52
C PRO A 115 -2.00 21.08 7.99
N GLU A 116 -3.03 20.58 8.68
CA GLU A 116 -3.31 20.95 10.07
C GLU A 116 -2.13 20.61 10.99
N GLY A 117 -1.70 21.59 11.80
CA GLY A 117 -0.58 21.49 12.73
C GLY A 117 0.28 22.76 12.74
N GLU A 118 1.20 22.84 13.68
CA GLU A 118 2.03 24.03 13.88
C GLU A 118 3.17 24.16 12.84
N GLN A 119 3.67 23.03 12.31
CA GLN A 119 4.76 23.04 11.34
C GLN A 119 4.26 23.13 9.90
N ASN A 120 5.07 23.71 9.03
CA ASN A 120 4.82 23.80 7.60
C ASN A 120 4.71 22.42 6.93
N GLY A 121 3.93 22.36 5.84
CA GLY A 121 3.73 21.14 5.07
C GLY A 121 2.51 20.37 5.56
N GLY A 122 2.59 19.04 5.60
CA GLY A 122 1.46 18.23 6.06
C GLY A 122 1.85 16.82 6.50
N HIS A 123 0.88 16.11 7.04
CA HIS A 123 0.99 14.69 7.39
C HIS A 123 -0.33 13.94 7.17
N THR A 124 -0.24 12.61 7.01
CA THR A 124 -1.40 11.74 6.84
C THR A 124 -2.38 11.91 7.99
N ALA A 125 -3.65 12.07 7.64
CA ALA A 125 -4.79 12.12 8.53
C ALA A 125 -5.83 11.09 8.09
N LEU A 126 -6.63 10.62 9.05
CA LEU A 126 -7.78 9.75 8.86
C LEU A 126 -9.02 10.47 9.36
N MET A 127 -10.04 10.57 8.52
CA MET A 127 -11.32 11.20 8.83
C MET A 127 -12.47 10.27 8.41
N ARG A 128 -13.61 10.38 9.10
CA ARG A 128 -14.88 9.85 8.62
C ARG A 128 -15.92 10.94 8.42
N ALA A 129 -16.86 10.68 7.53
CA ALA A 129 -17.98 11.56 7.21
C ALA A 129 -19.17 10.76 6.68
N LYS A 130 -20.34 11.40 6.57
CA LYS A 130 -21.49 10.85 5.84
C LYS A 130 -21.71 11.65 4.56
N LEU A 131 -22.22 10.99 3.53
CA LEU A 131 -22.60 11.64 2.28
C LEU A 131 -24.10 11.97 2.31
N ARG A 132 -24.47 13.23 2.05
CA ARG A 132 -25.87 13.65 1.87
C ARG A 132 -25.99 14.50 0.61
N GLY A 133 -26.64 13.95 -0.41
CA GLY A 133 -26.58 14.53 -1.75
C GLY A 133 -25.12 14.56 -2.21
N ASP A 134 -24.67 15.70 -2.69
CA ASP A 134 -23.30 15.88 -3.22
C ASP A 134 -22.34 16.52 -2.20
N THR A 135 -22.59 16.33 -0.89
CA THR A 135 -21.80 16.97 0.18
C THR A 135 -21.47 16.01 1.33
N LEU A 136 -20.23 16.07 1.82
CA LEU A 136 -19.81 15.42 3.06
C LEU A 136 -20.26 16.23 4.29
N ILE A 137 -20.99 15.55 5.19
CA ILE A 137 -21.50 16.08 6.45
C ILE A 137 -21.03 15.22 7.63
N GLU A 138 -21.30 15.66 8.86
CA GLU A 138 -20.98 14.90 10.10
C GLU A 138 -19.51 14.47 10.16
N LYS A 139 -18.60 15.37 9.75
CA LYS A 139 -17.16 15.09 9.61
C LYS A 139 -16.48 14.94 10.97
N GLN A 140 -15.67 13.90 11.12
CA GLN A 140 -14.94 13.59 12.34
C GLN A 140 -13.50 13.19 12.00
N LEU A 141 -12.53 14.01 12.41
CA LEU A 141 -11.11 13.68 12.34
C LEU A 141 -10.82 12.60 13.40
N LEU A 142 -10.36 11.43 12.97
CA LEU A 142 -10.11 10.29 13.85
C LEU A 142 -8.64 10.22 14.25
N TYR A 143 -7.74 10.57 13.33
CA TYR A 143 -6.31 10.59 13.60
C TYR A 143 -5.60 11.63 12.75
N LYS A 144 -4.65 12.35 13.36
CA LYS A 144 -3.72 13.23 12.64
C LYS A 144 -2.30 12.96 13.13
N ALA A 145 -1.47 12.44 12.26
CA ALA A 145 -0.07 12.20 12.59
C ALA A 145 0.75 13.50 12.67
N THR A 146 1.81 13.47 13.46
CA THR A 146 2.70 14.61 13.72
C THR A 146 4.17 14.19 13.83
N PRO A 147 5.13 15.11 13.59
CA PRO A 147 4.97 16.50 13.15
C PRO A 147 4.72 16.63 11.65
N ASN A 148 4.27 17.81 11.19
CA ASN A 148 4.20 18.08 9.75
C ASN A 148 5.60 18.20 9.12
N THR A 149 5.69 17.92 7.82
CA THR A 149 6.91 18.10 7.02
C THR A 149 6.57 18.49 5.58
N THR A 150 7.49 19.19 4.92
CA THR A 150 7.40 19.59 3.50
C THR A 150 7.91 18.51 2.53
N LYS A 151 8.42 17.38 3.06
CA LYS A 151 8.81 16.19 2.28
C LYS A 151 7.58 15.63 1.55
N GLY A 152 7.77 15.32 0.26
CA GLY A 152 6.69 14.88 -0.63
C GLY A 152 6.45 13.37 -0.65
N GLN A 153 7.29 12.58 0.00
CA GLN A 153 7.32 11.12 -0.11
C GLN A 153 6.72 10.39 1.10
N HIS A 154 6.33 9.15 0.86
CA HIS A 154 6.04 8.08 1.81
C HIS A 154 4.87 8.34 2.77
N TRP A 155 3.71 8.64 2.21
CA TRP A 155 2.48 8.94 2.99
C TRP A 155 1.75 7.69 3.47
N GLY A 156 2.03 6.50 2.94
CA GLY A 156 1.25 5.28 3.18
C GLY A 156 -0.21 5.46 2.77
N SER A 157 -1.10 5.49 3.78
CA SER A 157 -2.49 5.96 3.75
C SER A 157 -3.59 4.94 3.42
N ARG A 158 -3.30 3.64 3.30
CA ARG A 158 -4.34 2.64 3.02
C ARG A 158 -5.18 2.36 4.26
N ILE A 159 -6.47 2.07 4.08
CA ILE A 159 -7.46 1.73 5.12
C ILE A 159 -7.96 0.29 4.93
N ALA A 160 -8.12 -0.45 6.02
CA ALA A 160 -8.86 -1.72 6.03
C ALA A 160 -9.65 -1.89 7.34
N PHE A 161 -10.71 -2.71 7.27
CA PHE A 161 -11.44 -3.19 8.44
C PHE A 161 -11.24 -4.69 8.58
N ASP A 162 -11.05 -5.17 9.81
CA ASP A 162 -10.97 -6.60 10.08
C ASP A 162 -12.36 -7.25 10.20
N ASN A 163 -12.46 -8.40 10.87
CA ASN A 163 -13.74 -9.07 11.16
C ASN A 163 -14.35 -8.66 12.51
N GLU A 164 -13.56 -8.04 13.38
CA GLU A 164 -13.96 -7.62 14.73
C GLU A 164 -14.45 -6.17 14.77
N GLY A 165 -14.30 -5.45 13.64
CA GLY A 165 -14.73 -4.06 13.49
C GLY A 165 -13.60 -3.06 13.76
N PHE A 166 -12.36 -3.52 13.96
CA PHE A 166 -11.23 -2.61 14.10
C PHE A 166 -10.85 -2.00 12.75
N LEU A 167 -10.51 -0.72 12.82
CA LEU A 167 -10.07 0.12 11.71
C LEU A 167 -8.54 0.16 11.69
N TYR A 168 -7.96 -0.32 10.61
CA TYR A 168 -6.52 -0.28 10.35
C TYR A 168 -6.20 0.78 9.31
N PHE A 169 -5.09 1.50 9.51
CA PHE A 169 -4.57 2.39 8.48
C PHE A 169 -3.04 2.49 8.52
N SER A 170 -2.45 2.78 7.36
CA SER A 170 -0.98 2.90 7.24
C SER A 170 -0.50 4.35 7.19
N ILE A 171 0.69 4.60 7.73
CA ILE A 171 1.44 5.82 7.45
C ILE A 171 2.91 5.46 7.18
N GLY A 172 3.42 5.86 6.01
CA GLY A 172 4.82 5.69 5.68
C GLY A 172 5.73 6.62 6.49
N GLU A 173 7.04 6.40 6.43
CA GLU A 173 8.01 7.04 7.32
C GLU A 173 8.34 8.51 7.00
N ARG A 174 7.74 9.05 5.93
CA ARG A 174 7.88 10.45 5.48
C ARG A 174 9.30 10.88 5.09
N GLY A 175 10.17 9.94 4.75
CA GLY A 175 11.53 10.19 4.30
C GLY A 175 12.51 10.52 5.44
N GLU A 176 12.16 10.20 6.68
CA GLU A 176 13.00 10.19 7.88
C GLU A 176 13.38 8.75 8.27
N ARG A 177 14.11 8.08 7.36
CA ARG A 177 14.43 6.64 7.42
C ARG A 177 14.93 6.17 8.77
N ASP A 178 15.88 6.89 9.35
CA ASP A 178 16.63 6.45 10.54
C ASP A 178 15.98 6.94 11.85
N VAL A 179 14.83 7.63 11.76
CA VAL A 179 14.18 8.29 12.91
C VAL A 179 12.79 7.73 13.16
N ASN A 180 11.91 7.76 12.15
CA ASN A 180 10.49 7.47 12.36
C ASN A 180 10.18 5.97 12.50
N PRO A 181 10.65 5.05 11.62
CA PRO A 181 10.15 3.67 11.57
C PRO A 181 10.28 2.87 12.85
N GLN A 182 11.41 3.02 13.56
CA GLN A 182 11.74 2.22 14.75
C GLN A 182 11.29 2.87 16.07
N ASP A 183 11.05 4.18 16.09
CA ASP A 183 10.61 4.88 17.30
C ASP A 183 9.07 4.81 17.44
N ILE A 184 8.60 4.09 18.46
CA ILE A 184 7.17 3.94 18.79
C ILE A 184 6.55 5.20 19.42
N LYS A 185 7.36 6.21 19.75
CA LYS A 185 6.88 7.51 20.26
C LYS A 185 6.55 8.49 19.14
N ARG A 186 6.82 8.11 17.89
CA ARG A 186 6.70 8.96 16.71
C ARG A 186 5.74 8.37 15.69
N ASP A 187 5.10 9.25 14.93
CA ASP A 187 4.37 8.83 13.75
C ASP A 187 5.30 8.54 12.57
N GLY A 188 4.80 7.72 11.65
CA GLY A 188 5.48 7.38 10.41
C GLY A 188 6.21 6.04 10.46
N GLY A 189 6.03 5.26 9.40
CA GLY A 189 6.58 3.92 9.27
C GLY A 189 5.87 2.91 10.16
N LYS A 190 4.54 3.00 10.23
CA LYS A 190 3.68 2.26 11.15
C LYS A 190 2.39 1.80 10.47
N ILE A 191 1.83 0.73 10.99
CA ILE A 191 0.40 0.45 10.86
C ILE A 191 -0.27 0.78 12.19
N TYR A 192 -1.45 1.37 12.11
CA TYR A 192 -2.24 1.81 13.25
C TYR A 192 -3.55 1.04 13.33
N ARG A 193 -4.08 0.85 14.54
CA ARG A 193 -5.37 0.21 14.81
C ARG A 193 -6.20 1.07 15.76
N LEU A 194 -7.44 1.33 15.37
CA LEU A 194 -8.45 2.09 16.11
C LEU A 194 -9.77 1.30 16.17
N HIS A 195 -10.66 1.69 17.08
CA HIS A 195 -12.09 1.46 16.86
C HIS A 195 -12.58 2.30 15.67
N ASP A 196 -13.76 1.96 15.12
CA ASP A 196 -14.34 2.68 13.99
C ASP A 196 -14.69 4.15 14.31
N ASP A 197 -14.85 4.50 15.58
CA ASP A 197 -15.03 5.87 16.05
C ASP A 197 -13.75 6.65 16.36
N GLY A 198 -12.59 6.02 16.14
CA GLY A 198 -11.28 6.61 16.38
C GLY A 198 -10.75 6.46 17.81
N SER A 199 -11.53 5.86 18.72
CA SER A 199 -11.02 5.53 20.06
C SER A 199 -9.94 4.45 20.00
N ILE A 200 -9.03 4.47 20.98
CA ILE A 200 -7.89 3.53 21.05
C ILE A 200 -8.34 2.23 21.71
N PRO A 201 -8.14 1.07 21.04
CA PRO A 201 -8.35 -0.23 21.68
C PRO A 201 -7.41 -0.42 22.88
N ASN A 202 -7.98 -0.85 24.01
CA ASN A 202 -7.21 -1.06 25.25
C ASN A 202 -6.20 -2.21 25.15
N ASP A 203 -6.33 -3.07 24.15
CA ASP A 203 -5.42 -4.19 23.86
C ASP A 203 -4.38 -3.84 22.77
N ASN A 204 -4.26 -2.56 22.37
CA ASN A 204 -3.16 -2.14 21.50
C ASN A 204 -1.80 -2.40 22.17
N PRO A 205 -0.77 -2.82 21.40
CA PRO A 205 0.46 -3.40 21.94
C PRO A 205 1.32 -2.45 22.77
N PHE A 206 1.11 -1.14 22.63
CA PHE A 206 1.95 -0.13 23.26
C PHE A 206 1.14 0.81 24.17
N VAL A 207 -0.06 0.43 24.65
CA VAL A 207 -0.86 1.36 25.49
C VAL A 207 -0.24 1.66 26.86
N ASP A 208 0.50 0.69 27.41
CA ASP A 208 1.11 0.78 28.74
C ASP A 208 2.57 1.28 28.72
N GLU A 209 3.11 1.57 27.53
CA GLU A 209 4.47 2.06 27.37
C GLU A 209 4.61 3.54 27.78
N LEU A 210 5.84 4.00 28.01
CA LEU A 210 6.11 5.38 28.40
C LEU A 210 6.17 6.32 27.18
N TYR A 211 5.16 7.18 27.03
CA TYR A 211 4.95 8.14 25.93
C TYR A 211 4.87 7.56 24.49
N PRO A 212 4.18 6.43 24.25
CA PRO A 212 4.01 5.83 22.94
C PRO A 212 2.96 6.59 22.12
N LYS A 213 2.96 6.35 20.81
CA LYS A 213 1.77 6.56 20.00
C LYS A 213 0.87 5.34 20.16
N THR A 214 -0.12 5.44 21.05
CA THR A 214 -0.98 4.33 21.48
C THR A 214 -1.82 3.70 20.35
N ALA A 215 -2.00 4.41 19.24
CA ALA A 215 -2.67 3.88 18.05
C ALA A 215 -1.81 2.89 17.25
N ILE A 216 -0.50 2.79 17.49
CA ILE A 216 0.38 1.88 16.74
C ILE A 216 -0.01 0.43 17.00
N TYR A 217 -0.16 -0.32 15.91
CA TYR A 217 -0.34 -1.77 15.91
C TYR A 217 0.94 -2.51 15.52
N SER A 218 1.66 -2.03 14.51
CA SER A 218 2.98 -2.55 14.11
C SER A 218 3.91 -1.44 13.64
N TYR A 219 5.20 -1.71 13.63
CA TYR A 219 6.23 -0.71 13.33
C TYR A 219 7.38 -1.27 12.49
N GLY A 220 8.34 -0.42 12.13
CA GLY A 220 9.44 -0.81 11.26
C GLY A 220 9.03 -0.92 9.79
N HIS A 221 8.14 -0.04 9.33
CA HIS A 221 7.73 0.04 7.93
C HIS A 221 8.35 1.23 7.21
N ARG A 222 8.53 1.13 5.89
CA ARG A 222 8.95 2.20 4.99
C ARG A 222 7.76 2.96 4.43
N ASN A 223 7.03 2.38 3.48
CA ASN A 223 5.91 3.06 2.82
C ASN A 223 4.81 2.06 2.43
N PRO A 224 3.95 1.66 3.37
CA PRO A 224 2.87 0.71 3.10
C PRO A 224 1.78 1.33 2.23
N GLN A 225 1.74 0.89 0.96
CA GLN A 225 0.85 1.45 -0.06
C GLN A 225 -0.42 0.61 -0.25
N GLY A 226 -0.37 -0.69 0.02
CA GLY A 226 -1.51 -1.60 -0.05
C GLY A 226 -1.81 -2.22 1.31
N MET A 227 -3.08 -2.49 1.55
CA MET A 227 -3.61 -3.13 2.74
C MET A 227 -4.96 -3.74 2.38
N THR A 228 -5.16 -5.00 2.71
CA THR A 228 -6.45 -5.67 2.51
C THR A 228 -6.62 -6.78 3.54
N LYS A 229 -7.87 -7.04 3.92
CA LYS A 229 -8.21 -8.20 4.72
C LYS A 229 -8.19 -9.43 3.82
N ASN A 230 -7.49 -10.48 4.24
CA ASN A 230 -7.64 -11.79 3.63
C ASN A 230 -9.04 -12.33 3.99
N PRO A 231 -9.95 -12.51 3.01
CA PRO A 231 -11.34 -12.89 3.29
C PRO A 231 -11.48 -14.33 3.79
N PHE A 232 -10.45 -15.16 3.62
CA PHE A 232 -10.45 -16.57 4.02
C PHE A 232 -9.91 -16.78 5.43
N THR A 233 -8.98 -15.93 5.88
CA THR A 233 -8.33 -16.06 7.21
C THR A 233 -8.68 -14.93 8.17
N GLY A 234 -9.22 -13.82 7.68
CA GLY A 234 -9.49 -12.61 8.46
C GLY A 234 -8.26 -11.75 8.76
N LYS A 235 -7.03 -12.24 8.48
CA LYS A 235 -5.79 -11.50 8.74
C LYS A 235 -5.67 -10.29 7.82
N ILE A 236 -5.08 -9.21 8.32
CA ILE A 236 -4.74 -8.05 7.50
C ILE A 236 -3.38 -8.28 6.82
N TRP A 237 -3.34 -8.10 5.51
CA TRP A 237 -2.14 -8.17 4.71
C TRP A 237 -1.82 -6.77 4.20
N ILE A 238 -0.55 -6.44 4.13
CA ILE A 238 -0.05 -5.21 3.53
C ILE A 238 0.97 -5.54 2.46
N HIS A 239 1.22 -4.57 1.59
CA HIS A 239 2.52 -4.46 0.94
C HIS A 239 3.09 -3.07 1.14
N GLU A 240 4.40 -2.97 0.94
CA GLU A 240 5.11 -1.71 1.01
C GLU A 240 6.21 -1.55 -0.03
N HIS A 241 6.53 -0.30 -0.34
CA HIS A 241 7.65 0.02 -1.23
C HIS A 241 8.96 -0.09 -0.48
N GLY A 242 9.89 -0.87 -1.02
CA GLY A 242 11.32 -0.80 -0.72
C GLY A 242 11.99 0.39 -1.40
N PRO A 243 13.30 0.58 -1.17
CA PRO A 243 14.11 1.56 -1.89
C PRO A 243 14.38 1.12 -3.34
N GLN A 244 15.62 0.83 -3.73
CA GLN A 244 15.91 0.15 -5.00
C GLN A 244 15.86 -1.36 -4.77
N GLY A 245 14.72 -1.99 -5.11
CA GLY A 245 14.44 -3.37 -4.69
C GLY A 245 13.87 -3.42 -3.28
N GLY A 246 13.42 -4.61 -2.88
CA GLY A 246 12.92 -4.89 -1.54
C GLY A 246 11.52 -4.34 -1.28
N ASP A 247 10.65 -4.29 -2.29
CA ASP A 247 9.22 -4.20 -1.99
C ASP A 247 8.79 -5.50 -1.30
N GLU A 248 7.79 -5.45 -0.43
CA GLU A 248 7.44 -6.59 0.44
C GLU A 248 5.93 -6.81 0.56
N ILE A 249 5.50 -8.06 0.75
CA ILE A 249 4.18 -8.44 1.29
C ILE A 249 4.38 -8.92 2.72
N ASN A 250 3.58 -8.38 3.63
CA ASN A 250 3.61 -8.69 5.05
C ASN A 250 2.21 -9.05 5.55
N VAL A 251 2.11 -10.03 6.44
CA VAL A 251 0.90 -10.32 7.22
C VAL A 251 1.08 -9.59 8.55
N ILE A 252 0.24 -8.60 8.86
CA ILE A 252 0.50 -7.75 10.02
C ILE A 252 0.06 -8.40 11.33
N GLU A 253 0.86 -8.21 12.37
CA GLU A 253 0.67 -8.79 13.70
C GLU A 253 0.94 -7.74 14.78
N SER A 254 0.22 -7.87 15.90
CA SER A 254 0.25 -6.92 17.02
C SER A 254 1.65 -6.81 17.64
N GLY A 255 2.17 -5.60 17.76
CA GLY A 255 3.44 -5.27 18.41
C GLY A 255 4.68 -5.65 17.61
N LYS A 256 4.53 -6.23 16.42
CA LYS A 256 5.67 -6.73 15.64
C LYS A 256 6.44 -5.63 14.92
N ASN A 257 7.74 -5.87 14.76
CA ASN A 257 8.69 -5.02 14.04
C ASN A 257 9.00 -5.60 12.66
N TYR A 258 8.68 -4.88 11.60
CA TYR A 258 8.94 -5.28 10.21
C TYR A 258 10.30 -4.80 9.70
N GLY A 259 11.12 -4.27 10.62
CA GLY A 259 12.56 -4.23 10.46
C GLY A 259 13.14 -3.05 9.70
N TRP A 260 12.37 -2.30 8.89
CA TRP A 260 12.89 -1.13 8.19
C TRP A 260 13.39 -0.06 9.19
N PRO A 261 14.59 0.55 8.99
CA PRO A 261 15.57 0.29 7.92
C PRO A 261 16.70 -0.68 8.32
N VAL A 262 16.61 -1.33 9.48
CA VAL A 262 17.67 -2.19 10.04
C VAL A 262 17.90 -3.40 9.16
N ILE A 263 16.83 -4.03 8.69
CA ILE A 263 16.88 -5.09 7.67
C ILE A 263 16.21 -4.60 6.38
N SER A 264 16.73 -5.02 5.24
CA SER A 264 16.09 -4.77 3.95
C SER A 264 16.68 -5.66 2.84
N TYR A 265 15.84 -6.07 1.90
CA TYR A 265 16.28 -6.64 0.62
C TYR A 265 16.67 -5.57 -0.41
N GLY A 266 16.39 -4.30 -0.12
CA GLY A 266 16.66 -3.17 -1.00
C GLY A 266 18.00 -2.47 -0.72
N ILE A 267 18.48 -1.70 -1.69
CA ILE A 267 19.67 -0.83 -1.55
C ILE A 267 19.33 0.64 -1.82
N ASN A 268 20.28 1.55 -1.58
CA ASN A 268 20.09 2.95 -1.95
C ASN A 268 19.98 3.09 -3.48
N TYR A 269 19.25 4.09 -3.97
CA TYR A 269 19.13 4.40 -5.40
C TYR A 269 20.47 4.77 -6.07
N SER A 270 21.51 5.08 -5.29
CA SER A 270 22.89 5.25 -5.77
C SER A 270 23.61 3.93 -6.05
N GLY A 271 23.02 2.78 -5.72
CA GLY A 271 23.64 1.47 -5.80
C GLY A 271 24.46 1.06 -4.57
N THR A 272 24.53 1.90 -3.54
CA THR A 272 25.24 1.58 -2.28
C THR A 272 24.32 0.88 -1.28
N THR A 273 24.86 0.01 -0.43
CA THR A 273 24.11 -0.58 0.70
C THR A 273 23.95 0.43 1.84
N PHE A 274 22.86 0.34 2.60
CA PHE A 274 22.69 1.04 3.89
C PHE A 274 22.54 0.05 5.06
N THR A 275 22.29 -1.21 4.75
CA THR A 275 22.36 -2.37 5.64
C THR A 275 22.87 -3.55 4.82
N ASP A 276 23.59 -4.46 5.46
CA ASP A 276 24.11 -5.69 4.85
C ASP A 276 23.36 -6.94 5.35
N ILE A 277 22.30 -6.75 6.14
CA ILE A 277 21.49 -7.83 6.70
C ILE A 277 20.03 -7.75 6.20
N THR A 278 19.46 -8.92 5.88
CA THR A 278 18.05 -9.10 5.50
C THR A 278 17.21 -9.66 6.65
N GLU A 279 17.85 -10.14 7.71
CA GLU A 279 17.21 -10.75 8.87
C GLU A 279 17.90 -10.34 10.17
N LYS A 280 17.12 -10.28 11.25
CA LYS A 280 17.61 -10.01 12.60
C LYS A 280 16.61 -10.54 13.63
N GLU A 281 17.09 -11.10 14.72
CA GLU A 281 16.24 -11.52 15.83
C GLU A 281 15.35 -10.36 16.32
N GLY A 282 14.06 -10.65 16.53
CA GLY A 282 13.05 -9.67 16.92
C GLY A 282 12.46 -8.85 15.77
N MET A 283 12.78 -9.18 14.50
CA MET A 283 12.21 -8.55 13.31
C MET A 283 11.56 -9.61 12.42
N GLU A 284 10.35 -9.31 11.96
CA GLU A 284 9.58 -10.21 11.10
C GLU A 284 10.13 -10.21 9.68
N GLN A 285 10.01 -11.35 9.02
CA GLN A 285 10.37 -11.51 7.61
C GLN A 285 9.13 -11.38 6.74
N PRO A 286 9.26 -10.83 5.51
CA PRO A 286 8.13 -10.74 4.61
C PRO A 286 7.72 -12.10 4.09
N LEU A 287 6.42 -12.24 3.82
CA LEU A 287 5.86 -13.40 3.13
C LEU A 287 6.41 -13.51 1.71
N PHE A 288 6.66 -12.36 1.08
CA PHE A 288 7.24 -12.26 -0.25
C PHE A 288 7.94 -10.92 -0.45
N TYR A 289 8.98 -10.88 -1.28
CA TYR A 289 9.66 -9.63 -1.64
C TYR A 289 9.97 -9.54 -3.14
N TRP A 290 10.08 -8.30 -3.65
CA TRP A 290 10.45 -8.01 -5.05
C TRP A 290 11.82 -7.34 -5.14
N VAL A 291 12.76 -8.04 -5.79
CA VAL A 291 14.02 -7.50 -6.29
C VAL A 291 14.12 -7.92 -7.77
N PRO A 292 14.01 -6.97 -8.72
CA PRO A 292 13.81 -5.53 -8.52
C PRO A 292 12.38 -5.15 -8.07
N SER A 293 12.26 -3.99 -7.41
CA SER A 293 10.97 -3.40 -6.99
C SER A 293 10.03 -3.18 -8.18
N ILE A 294 8.77 -3.55 -7.99
CA ILE A 294 7.66 -3.29 -8.93
C ILE A 294 6.91 -1.99 -8.59
N ALA A 295 7.21 -1.37 -7.44
CA ALA A 295 6.46 -0.27 -6.85
C ALA A 295 4.96 -0.64 -6.71
N PRO A 296 4.63 -1.62 -5.84
CA PRO A 296 3.28 -2.17 -5.74
C PRO A 296 2.26 -1.11 -5.29
N SER A 297 0.97 -1.24 -5.64
CA SER A 297 -0.04 -0.19 -5.38
C SER A 297 -1.33 -0.69 -4.74
N GLY A 298 -2.48 -0.69 -5.43
CA GLY A 298 -3.67 -1.34 -4.89
C GLY A 298 -3.42 -2.84 -4.71
N MET A 299 -4.11 -3.46 -3.76
CA MET A 299 -4.14 -4.92 -3.64
C MET A 299 -5.52 -5.42 -3.20
N THR A 300 -5.93 -6.59 -3.69
CA THR A 300 -7.16 -7.26 -3.23
C THR A 300 -7.04 -8.76 -3.43
N PHE A 301 -7.62 -9.53 -2.51
CA PHE A 301 -7.86 -10.96 -2.77
C PHE A 301 -9.02 -11.12 -3.74
N VAL A 302 -8.99 -12.21 -4.50
CA VAL A 302 -10.12 -12.66 -5.30
C VAL A 302 -10.92 -13.68 -4.49
N ALA A 303 -12.12 -13.32 -4.06
CA ALA A 303 -13.03 -14.22 -3.34
C ALA A 303 -14.22 -14.63 -4.21
N SER A 304 -14.54 -13.83 -5.22
CA SER A 304 -15.64 -14.04 -6.14
C SER A 304 -15.53 -15.35 -6.93
N ASN A 305 -16.69 -15.96 -7.18
CA ASN A 305 -16.81 -17.11 -8.08
C ASN A 305 -16.85 -16.70 -9.57
N ASN A 306 -16.88 -15.40 -9.88
CA ASN A 306 -16.81 -14.92 -11.28
C ASN A 306 -15.45 -15.22 -11.92
N TYR A 307 -14.41 -15.47 -11.13
CA TYR A 307 -13.07 -15.85 -11.60
C TYR A 307 -12.61 -17.16 -10.94
N PRO A 308 -13.17 -18.32 -11.34
CA PRO A 308 -12.90 -19.60 -10.66
C PRO A 308 -11.40 -19.92 -10.54
N ASP A 309 -10.63 -19.70 -11.61
CA ASP A 309 -9.20 -19.98 -11.66
C ASP A 309 -8.34 -18.99 -10.86
N TRP A 310 -8.93 -17.87 -10.41
CA TRP A 310 -8.25 -16.81 -9.67
C TRP A 310 -8.63 -16.78 -8.20
N LYS A 311 -9.62 -17.57 -7.78
CA LYS A 311 -10.10 -17.59 -6.40
C LYS A 311 -8.96 -17.93 -5.44
N GLY A 312 -8.79 -17.12 -4.40
CA GLY A 312 -7.69 -17.24 -3.45
C GLY A 312 -6.42 -16.49 -3.84
N SER A 313 -6.26 -16.11 -5.11
CA SER A 313 -5.12 -15.30 -5.55
C SER A 313 -5.19 -13.88 -4.98
N LEU A 314 -4.02 -13.29 -4.80
CA LEU A 314 -3.86 -11.88 -4.46
C LEU A 314 -3.51 -11.10 -5.73
N LEU A 315 -4.27 -10.05 -6.02
CA LEU A 315 -3.97 -9.11 -7.09
C LEU A 315 -3.22 -7.90 -6.53
N VAL A 316 -2.15 -7.48 -7.19
CA VAL A 316 -1.28 -6.36 -6.78
C VAL A 316 -0.96 -5.48 -7.98
N GLY A 317 -1.31 -4.20 -7.94
CA GLY A 317 -0.97 -3.26 -9.01
C GLY A 317 0.53 -2.95 -9.05
N SER A 318 1.11 -2.76 -10.24
CA SER A 318 2.50 -2.36 -10.44
C SER A 318 2.56 -0.97 -11.07
N LEU A 319 3.07 0.01 -10.30
CA LEU A 319 3.25 1.37 -10.80
C LEU A 319 4.43 1.44 -11.77
N LYS A 320 5.55 0.78 -11.45
CA LYS A 320 6.79 0.91 -12.23
C LYS A 320 6.68 0.21 -13.58
N PHE A 321 6.07 -0.98 -13.60
CA PHE A 321 6.04 -1.83 -14.78
C PHE A 321 4.68 -1.87 -15.49
N MET A 322 3.69 -1.11 -15.02
CA MET A 322 2.43 -0.86 -15.73
C MET A 322 1.64 -2.15 -16.05
N TYR A 323 1.49 -2.99 -15.05
CA TYR A 323 0.66 -4.20 -15.09
C TYR A 323 -0.07 -4.42 -13.76
N LEU A 324 -1.07 -5.28 -13.77
CA LEU A 324 -1.63 -5.88 -12.57
C LEU A 324 -0.99 -7.25 -12.39
N GLU A 325 -0.48 -7.56 -11.21
CA GLU A 325 0.12 -8.86 -10.91
C GLU A 325 -0.87 -9.76 -10.18
N ARG A 326 -1.01 -11.00 -10.62
CA ARG A 326 -1.73 -12.06 -9.91
C ARG A 326 -0.72 -12.98 -9.24
N LEU A 327 -0.82 -13.05 -7.91
CA LEU A 327 -0.01 -13.92 -7.07
C LEU A 327 -0.87 -15.11 -6.65
N ILE A 328 -0.43 -16.32 -7.01
CA ILE A 328 -1.04 -17.56 -6.54
C ILE A 328 -0.40 -17.90 -5.20
N ILE A 329 -1.23 -18.08 -4.17
CA ILE A 329 -0.79 -18.28 -2.80
C ILE A 329 -1.20 -19.69 -2.35
N GLU A 330 -0.23 -20.47 -1.90
CA GLU A 330 -0.43 -21.77 -1.27
C GLU A 330 0.28 -21.78 0.08
N GLN A 331 -0.44 -22.16 1.16
CA GLN A 331 0.12 -22.22 2.52
C GLN A 331 0.86 -20.93 2.94
N GLU A 332 0.24 -19.77 2.68
CA GLU A 332 0.83 -18.44 2.94
C GLU A 332 2.19 -18.23 2.23
N LYS A 333 2.40 -18.84 1.06
CA LYS A 333 3.57 -18.58 0.20
C LYS A 333 3.12 -18.27 -1.21
N VAL A 334 3.77 -17.30 -1.84
CA VAL A 334 3.62 -17.08 -3.28
C VAL A 334 4.30 -18.24 -4.00
N VAL A 335 3.55 -18.96 -4.85
CA VAL A 335 4.09 -20.09 -5.65
C VAL A 335 4.16 -19.78 -7.13
N LYS A 336 3.37 -18.81 -7.61
CA LYS A 336 3.36 -18.37 -9.01
C LYS A 336 2.96 -16.90 -9.12
N ARG A 337 3.47 -16.25 -10.16
CA ARG A 337 3.24 -14.85 -10.48
C ARG A 337 2.87 -14.69 -11.95
N GLU A 338 1.78 -13.98 -12.22
CA GLU A 338 1.32 -13.73 -13.57
C GLU A 338 1.04 -12.24 -13.79
N LYS A 339 1.47 -11.72 -14.94
CA LYS A 339 1.17 -10.36 -15.36
C LYS A 339 -0.15 -10.33 -16.10
N LEU A 340 -1.01 -9.41 -15.66
CA LEU A 340 -2.30 -9.09 -16.24
C LEU A 340 -2.28 -7.63 -16.68
N LEU A 341 -3.13 -7.27 -17.63
CA LEU A 341 -3.35 -5.87 -18.06
C LEU A 341 -2.07 -5.12 -18.51
N GLU A 342 -1.07 -5.84 -19.03
CA GLU A 342 0.18 -5.22 -19.49
C GLU A 342 -0.08 -4.12 -20.52
N GLY A 343 0.56 -2.97 -20.31
CA GLY A 343 0.57 -1.87 -21.28
C GLY A 343 -0.64 -0.93 -21.21
N LEU A 344 -1.60 -1.15 -20.30
CA LEU A 344 -2.72 -0.20 -20.12
C LEU A 344 -2.33 1.07 -19.36
N GLY A 345 -1.29 1.02 -18.53
CA GLY A 345 -0.81 2.17 -17.78
C GLY A 345 -0.41 1.81 -16.35
N ARG A 346 -0.06 2.83 -15.56
CA ARG A 346 0.36 2.64 -14.16
C ARG A 346 -0.85 2.26 -13.32
N VAL A 347 -0.87 1.03 -12.80
CA VAL A 347 -1.97 0.57 -11.96
C VAL A 347 -1.84 1.20 -10.58
N ARG A 348 -2.87 1.92 -10.12
CA ARG A 348 -2.91 2.64 -8.85
C ARG A 348 -3.78 1.96 -7.80
N ASN A 349 -4.91 1.40 -8.20
CA ASN A 349 -5.86 0.80 -7.27
C ASN A 349 -6.48 -0.48 -7.86
N VAL A 350 -6.87 -1.43 -7.02
CA VAL A 350 -7.61 -2.63 -7.44
C VAL A 350 -8.55 -3.05 -6.32
N VAL A 351 -9.79 -3.35 -6.66
CA VAL A 351 -10.86 -3.72 -5.72
C VAL A 351 -11.70 -4.85 -6.33
N GLU A 352 -12.01 -5.88 -5.55
CA GLU A 352 -13.15 -6.76 -5.84
C GLU A 352 -14.42 -6.07 -5.34
N ALA A 353 -15.31 -5.72 -6.26
CA ALA A 353 -16.54 -5.00 -5.96
C ALA A 353 -17.64 -5.95 -5.44
N PRO A 354 -18.73 -5.42 -4.84
CA PRO A 354 -19.82 -6.25 -4.31
C PRO A 354 -20.53 -7.14 -5.35
N ASP A 355 -20.45 -6.79 -6.64
CA ASP A 355 -20.97 -7.60 -7.75
C ASP A 355 -20.03 -8.78 -8.12
N GLY A 356 -18.90 -8.90 -7.42
CA GLY A 356 -17.90 -9.93 -7.61
C GLY A 356 -16.98 -9.71 -8.81
N PHE A 357 -16.99 -8.53 -9.46
CA PHE A 357 -16.02 -8.20 -10.50
C PHE A 357 -14.81 -7.44 -9.94
N ILE A 358 -13.68 -7.56 -10.61
CA ILE A 358 -12.46 -6.81 -10.31
C ILE A 358 -12.45 -5.50 -11.08
N TYR A 359 -12.29 -4.40 -10.34
CA TYR A 359 -12.14 -3.04 -10.87
C TYR A 359 -10.73 -2.53 -10.56
N VAL A 360 -10.11 -1.89 -11.56
CA VAL A 360 -8.71 -1.48 -11.54
C VAL A 360 -8.62 0.01 -11.90
N GLY A 361 -8.05 0.81 -11.00
CA GLY A 361 -7.74 2.21 -11.25
C GLY A 361 -6.39 2.35 -11.93
N ILE A 362 -6.36 2.96 -13.11
CA ILE A 362 -5.17 3.12 -13.96
C ILE A 362 -4.94 4.61 -14.21
N GLU A 363 -3.74 5.10 -13.88
CA GLU A 363 -3.39 6.51 -14.02
C GLU A 363 -3.49 6.96 -15.49
N GLY A 364 -4.24 8.04 -15.74
CA GLY A 364 -4.46 8.62 -17.07
C GLY A 364 -5.48 7.88 -17.94
N VAL A 365 -6.01 6.73 -17.49
CA VAL A 365 -7.05 5.98 -18.22
C VAL A 365 -8.39 6.08 -17.52
N GLY A 366 -8.44 5.74 -16.22
CA GLY A 366 -9.72 5.59 -15.54
C GLY A 366 -9.84 4.37 -14.63
N ILE A 367 -11.09 3.97 -14.37
CA ILE A 367 -11.45 2.70 -13.74
C ILE A 367 -11.85 1.71 -14.82
N VAL A 368 -11.16 0.57 -14.85
CA VAL A 368 -11.36 -0.54 -15.78
C VAL A 368 -11.91 -1.76 -15.04
N LYS A 369 -12.97 -2.37 -15.55
CA LYS A 369 -13.51 -3.66 -15.08
C LYS A 369 -12.89 -4.81 -15.86
N ILE A 370 -12.44 -5.85 -15.16
CA ILE A 370 -12.01 -7.11 -15.78
C ILE A 370 -13.24 -8.00 -15.98
N VAL A 371 -13.53 -8.42 -17.21
CA VAL A 371 -14.67 -9.28 -17.53
C VAL A 371 -14.15 -10.67 -17.91
N PRO A 372 -14.43 -11.73 -17.14
CA PRO A 372 -14.02 -13.09 -17.49
C PRO A 372 -14.68 -13.52 -18.80
N LYS A 373 -13.93 -14.26 -19.61
CA LYS A 373 -14.45 -14.93 -20.81
C LYS A 373 -14.75 -16.39 -20.44
N ASN A 374 -15.96 -16.83 -20.76
CA ASN A 374 -16.38 -18.23 -20.60
C ASN A 374 -15.64 -19.16 -21.56
#